data_AF-A0A7S1TGX6-F1
#
_entry.id   AF-A0A7S1TGX6-F1
#
_cell.length_a   1.000
_cell.length_b   1.000
_cell.length_c   1.000
_cell.angle_alpha   90.00
_cell.angle_beta   90.00
_cell.angle_gamma   90.00
#
_symmetry.space_group_name_H-M   'P 1'
#
loop_
_entity.id
_entity.type
_entity.pdbx_description
1 polymer ?
#
loop_
_entity_poly.entity_id
_entity_poly.type
_entity_poly.pdbx_seq_one_letter_code
_entity_poly.pdbx_strand_id
1 'polypeptide(L)'
;PGKKLVDAIHKAGLKVIMDVVYNHTAEDANERNLDARFSFNGLAPRYYYRTCGNIPVSENGYNTCAWKGLDEPRCGKCYSNGSGCGNEFRSESPMGRKFILDSLTYWATEYKIDGFRFDLMGLMDVETMTLAAKRLQEIDENIILYGEPWTAGPTPILALAKGMQRERGFGVFNNSFRDALRGSPFGVEENFLMDGGRLGAVKRGIMG
;
A
#
# COMPACT_ATOMS: atom_id res chain seq x y z
N PRO A 1 -10.49 23.89 -7.18
CA PRO A 1 -11.28 22.86 -7.91
C PRO A 1 -11.62 21.65 -7.03
N GLY A 2 -10.62 20.98 -6.43
CA GLY A 2 -10.82 19.77 -5.62
C GLY A 2 -11.79 19.93 -4.44
N LYS A 3 -11.63 20.98 -3.61
CA LYS A 3 -12.55 21.23 -2.49
C LYS A 3 -14.01 21.42 -2.91
N LYS A 4 -14.24 22.16 -4.01
CA LYS A 4 -15.60 22.37 -4.55
C LYS A 4 -16.26 21.07 -4.98
N LEU A 5 -15.47 20.12 -5.49
CA LEU A 5 -15.96 18.78 -5.85
C LEU A 5 -16.37 18.02 -4.58
N VAL A 6 -15.51 17.96 -3.57
CA VAL A 6 -15.82 17.28 -2.30
C VAL A 6 -17.06 17.90 -1.65
N ASP A 7 -17.11 19.23 -1.55
CA ASP A 7 -18.26 19.95 -1.00
C ASP A 7 -19.56 19.64 -1.77
N ALA A 8 -19.51 19.50 -3.10
CA ALA A 8 -20.67 19.17 -3.91
C ALA A 8 -21.14 17.72 -3.68
N ILE A 9 -20.20 16.77 -3.54
CA ILE A 9 -20.51 15.37 -3.24
C ILE A 9 -21.12 15.26 -1.83
N HIS A 10 -20.57 15.98 -0.85
CA HIS A 10 -21.12 16.05 0.51
C HIS A 10 -22.53 16.66 0.53
N LYS A 11 -22.78 17.73 -0.24
CA LYS A 11 -24.13 18.32 -0.38
C LYS A 11 -25.16 17.34 -0.97
N ALA A 12 -24.70 16.37 -1.74
CA ALA A 12 -25.55 15.29 -2.25
C ALA A 12 -25.72 14.13 -1.25
N GLY A 13 -25.16 14.22 -0.04
CA GLY A 13 -25.26 13.20 1.00
C GLY A 13 -24.31 12.00 0.79
N LEU A 14 -23.29 12.15 -0.05
CA LEU A 14 -22.32 11.09 -0.36
C LEU A 14 -20.98 11.39 0.31
N LYS A 15 -20.23 10.33 0.64
CA LYS A 15 -18.86 10.40 1.17
C LYS A 15 -17.82 10.22 0.06
N VAL A 16 -16.61 10.73 0.28
CA VAL A 16 -15.48 10.64 -0.66
C VAL A 16 -14.36 9.81 -0.06
N ILE A 17 -13.99 8.73 -0.74
CA ILE A 17 -12.80 7.94 -0.43
C ILE A 17 -11.73 8.26 -1.48
N MET A 18 -10.53 8.60 -1.03
CA MET A 18 -9.40 8.92 -1.91
C MET A 18 -8.46 7.72 -2.05
N ASP A 19 -8.12 7.39 -3.29
CA ASP A 19 -7.04 6.45 -3.59
C ASP A 19 -5.67 7.12 -3.34
N VAL A 20 -4.83 6.52 -2.52
CA VAL A 20 -3.52 7.05 -2.12
C VAL A 20 -2.39 6.10 -2.47
N VAL A 21 -1.37 6.66 -3.13
CA VAL A 21 -0.18 5.93 -3.58
C VAL A 21 1.02 6.37 -2.75
N TYR A 22 1.13 5.83 -1.54
CA TYR A 22 2.30 6.04 -0.68
C TYR A 22 3.36 4.96 -0.86
N ASN A 23 3.07 3.90 -1.62
CA ASN A 23 3.94 2.73 -1.69
C ASN A 23 5.13 2.89 -2.63
N HIS A 24 5.08 3.83 -3.58
CA HIS A 24 6.20 4.20 -4.45
C HIS A 24 6.03 5.65 -4.90
N THR A 25 7.02 6.17 -5.61
CA THR A 25 6.95 7.48 -6.29
C THR A 25 7.45 7.37 -7.72
N ALA A 26 7.42 8.47 -8.47
CA ALA A 26 8.02 8.55 -9.81
C ALA A 26 9.56 8.58 -9.81
N GLU A 27 10.20 8.39 -8.65
CA GLU A 27 11.65 8.29 -8.54
C GLU A 27 12.19 7.06 -9.30
N ASP A 28 13.10 7.26 -10.24
CA ASP A 28 13.67 6.16 -11.02
C ASP A 28 14.98 5.66 -10.39
N ALA A 29 15.12 4.33 -10.31
CA ALA A 29 16.29 3.62 -9.83
C ALA A 29 17.29 3.25 -10.93
N ASN A 30 17.00 3.57 -12.20
CA ASN A 30 17.79 3.10 -13.32
C ASN A 30 19.21 3.72 -13.33
N GLU A 31 20.23 2.88 -13.51
CA GLU A 31 21.66 3.27 -13.49
C GLU A 31 22.02 4.42 -14.43
N ARG A 32 21.21 4.71 -15.45
CA ARG A 32 21.46 5.82 -16.39
C ARG A 32 21.40 7.19 -15.74
N ASN A 33 20.79 7.31 -14.55
CA ASN A 33 20.72 8.57 -13.83
C ASN A 33 20.53 8.39 -12.32
N LEU A 34 21.51 7.75 -11.64
CA LEU A 34 21.53 7.62 -10.17
C LEU A 34 21.49 8.97 -9.42
N ASP A 35 21.76 10.06 -10.13
CA ASP A 35 21.70 11.44 -9.64
C ASP A 35 20.40 12.17 -10.00
N ALA A 36 19.50 11.55 -10.78
CA ALA A 36 18.18 12.11 -11.02
C ALA A 36 17.41 12.16 -9.69
N ARG A 37 16.78 13.31 -9.44
CA ARG A 37 16.00 13.58 -8.24
C ARG A 37 14.63 14.07 -8.67
N PHE A 38 13.62 13.22 -8.59
CA PHE A 38 12.25 13.58 -8.99
C PHE A 38 11.35 13.84 -7.79
N SER A 39 11.66 13.24 -6.64
CA SER A 39 10.82 13.29 -5.45
C SER A 39 11.70 13.40 -4.21
N PHE A 40 11.71 12.39 -3.34
CA PHE A 40 12.32 12.49 -2.02
C PHE A 40 13.85 12.45 -2.04
N ASN A 41 14.47 11.96 -3.12
CA ASN A 41 15.93 12.04 -3.27
C ASN A 41 16.43 13.47 -3.36
N GLY A 42 15.58 14.42 -3.78
CA GLY A 42 15.84 15.86 -3.73
C GLY A 42 16.18 16.36 -2.32
N LEU A 43 15.49 15.82 -1.32
CA LEU A 43 15.56 16.26 0.07
C LEU A 43 16.58 15.44 0.89
N ALA A 44 16.45 14.12 0.84
CA ALA A 44 17.31 13.20 1.58
C ALA A 44 17.55 11.95 0.71
N PRO A 45 18.65 11.93 -0.06
CA PRO A 45 18.97 10.83 -0.95
C PRO A 45 18.86 9.47 -0.25
N ARG A 46 18.07 8.55 -0.82
CA ARG A 46 17.91 7.16 -0.36
C ARG A 46 17.33 6.98 1.03
N TYR A 47 16.91 8.04 1.73
CA TYR A 47 16.33 7.92 3.06
C TYR A 47 14.90 7.37 3.01
N TYR A 48 14.09 7.94 2.10
CA TYR A 48 12.65 7.67 1.99
C TYR A 48 12.32 6.43 1.15
N TYR A 49 13.32 5.74 0.64
CA TYR A 49 13.14 4.55 -0.20
C TYR A 49 13.82 3.36 0.43
N ARG A 50 13.22 2.19 0.25
CA ARG A 50 13.82 0.94 0.67
C ARG A 50 14.97 0.60 -0.27
N THR A 51 16.13 0.35 0.31
CA THR A 51 17.34 -0.08 -0.41
C THR A 51 17.89 -1.31 0.27
N CYS A 52 18.67 -2.09 -0.49
CA CYS A 52 19.37 -3.24 0.06
C CYS A 52 20.29 -2.85 1.26
N GLY A 53 20.72 -1.58 1.39
CA GLY A 53 21.66 -1.11 2.43
C GLY A 53 21.07 -0.39 3.65
N ASN A 54 19.79 0.00 3.64
CA ASN A 54 19.20 0.82 4.71
C ASN A 54 18.08 0.12 5.48
N ILE A 55 17.80 -1.15 5.16
CA ILE A 55 16.72 -1.93 5.77
C ILE A 55 17.24 -3.32 6.15
N PRO A 56 17.10 -3.72 7.43
CA PRO A 56 17.26 -5.10 7.83
C PRO A 56 16.21 -5.97 7.13
N VAL A 57 16.65 -7.02 6.45
CA VAL A 57 15.75 -7.99 5.83
C VAL A 57 15.02 -8.75 6.94
N SER A 58 13.68 -8.74 6.90
CA SER A 58 12.90 -9.53 7.85
C SER A 58 13.10 -11.03 7.62
N GLU A 59 12.81 -11.89 8.62
CA GLU A 59 12.97 -13.35 8.47
C GLU A 59 12.24 -13.94 7.24
N ASN A 60 11.10 -13.34 6.89
CA ASN A 60 10.30 -13.73 5.72
C ASN A 60 10.50 -12.81 4.51
N GLY A 61 11.48 -11.90 4.57
CA GLY A 61 11.77 -10.90 3.55
C GLY A 61 12.71 -11.43 2.46
N TYR A 62 12.84 -10.65 1.39
CA TYR A 62 13.72 -10.99 0.26
C TYR A 62 14.92 -10.03 0.19
N ASN A 63 16.10 -10.54 -0.16
CA ASN A 63 17.22 -9.71 -0.62
C ASN A 63 16.85 -9.09 -1.97
N THR A 64 16.45 -7.81 -1.96
CA THR A 64 15.74 -7.22 -3.09
C THR A 64 16.45 -6.02 -3.63
N CYS A 65 17.00 -6.18 -4.82
CA CYS A 65 17.53 -5.09 -5.61
C CYS A 65 16.73 -5.05 -6.93
N ALA A 66 16.26 -3.87 -7.34
CA ALA A 66 15.30 -3.65 -8.45
C ALA A 66 15.83 -4.06 -9.82
N TRP A 67 17.12 -4.37 -9.93
CA TRP A 67 17.81 -4.59 -11.19
C TRP A 67 17.74 -6.05 -11.67
N LYS A 68 17.19 -6.25 -12.86
CA LYS A 68 17.24 -7.53 -13.58
C LYS A 68 18.58 -7.62 -14.34
N GLY A 69 19.38 -8.62 -14.01
CA GLY A 69 20.59 -9.00 -14.76
C GLY A 69 21.85 -9.22 -13.94
N LEU A 70 21.80 -9.08 -12.60
CA LEU A 70 22.98 -9.26 -11.75
C LEU A 70 22.84 -10.69 -11.26
N ASP A 71 23.86 -11.50 -11.49
CA ASP A 71 23.87 -12.89 -11.03
C ASP A 71 23.69 -12.97 -9.49
N GLU A 72 23.99 -11.88 -8.77
CA GLU A 72 23.72 -11.74 -7.33
C GLU A 72 23.34 -10.30 -6.92
N PRO A 73 22.39 -10.11 -5.98
CA PRO A 73 22.00 -8.80 -5.48
C PRO A 73 23.17 -8.09 -4.78
N ARG A 74 23.71 -7.03 -5.40
CA ARG A 74 24.74 -6.19 -4.78
C ARG A 74 24.13 -5.27 -3.72
N CYS A 75 24.08 -5.78 -2.50
CA CYS A 75 23.58 -5.10 -1.32
C CYS A 75 24.29 -3.75 -1.07
N GLY A 76 23.56 -2.68 -0.73
CA GLY A 76 24.12 -1.39 -0.29
C GLY A 76 23.82 -0.14 -1.12
N LYS A 77 23.41 -0.25 -2.40
CA LYS A 77 23.30 0.92 -3.31
C LYS A 77 22.11 0.94 -4.29
N CYS A 78 21.16 0.02 -4.20
CA CYS A 78 20.05 -0.09 -5.15
C CYS A 78 18.71 -0.16 -4.41
N TYR A 79 17.65 0.36 -5.04
CA TYR A 79 16.29 0.31 -4.51
C TYR A 79 15.75 -1.11 -4.56
N SER A 80 14.90 -1.47 -3.61
CA SER A 80 14.04 -2.64 -3.73
C SER A 80 12.81 -2.29 -4.58
N ASN A 81 12.13 -3.31 -5.13
CA ASN A 81 11.07 -3.11 -6.13
C ASN A 81 9.81 -3.93 -5.80
N GLY A 82 9.38 -3.91 -4.55
CA GLY A 82 8.15 -4.53 -4.11
C GLY A 82 6.90 -3.96 -4.80
N SER A 83 6.97 -2.74 -5.34
CA SER A 83 5.88 -2.12 -6.11
C SER A 83 5.81 -2.60 -7.56
N GLY A 84 6.90 -3.18 -8.09
CA GLY A 84 7.04 -3.42 -9.53
C GLY A 84 7.26 -2.15 -10.38
N CYS A 85 7.29 -0.97 -9.75
CA CYS A 85 7.36 0.35 -10.41
C CYS A 85 8.72 1.06 -10.26
N GLY A 86 9.75 0.35 -9.81
CA GLY A 86 11.14 0.81 -9.76
C GLY A 86 11.68 1.14 -8.37
N ASN A 87 10.80 1.51 -7.44
CA ASN A 87 11.14 1.80 -6.05
C ASN A 87 9.99 1.42 -5.12
N GLU A 88 10.26 1.31 -3.82
CA GLU A 88 9.21 1.27 -2.81
C GLU A 88 9.55 2.23 -1.66
N PHE A 89 8.52 2.92 -1.16
CA PHE A 89 8.65 3.94 -0.12
C PHE A 89 8.88 3.30 1.24
N ARG A 90 9.73 3.94 2.04
CA ARG A 90 10.17 3.46 3.34
C ARG A 90 9.25 3.96 4.46
N SER A 91 8.05 3.39 4.53
CA SER A 91 7.02 3.77 5.52
C SER A 91 7.49 3.55 6.96
N GLU A 92 8.37 2.59 7.22
CA GLU A 92 8.84 2.29 8.58
C GLU A 92 9.92 3.25 9.10
N SER A 93 10.45 4.13 8.24
CA SER A 93 11.38 5.17 8.68
C SER A 93 10.64 6.27 9.46
N PRO A 94 11.24 6.88 10.50
CA PRO A 94 10.56 7.88 11.32
C PRO A 94 9.98 9.05 10.50
N MET A 95 10.75 9.60 9.56
CA MET A 95 10.27 10.72 8.73
C MET A 95 9.37 10.26 7.57
N GLY A 96 9.54 9.04 7.05
CA GLY A 96 8.62 8.47 6.06
C GLY A 96 7.23 8.23 6.66
N ARG A 97 7.18 7.63 7.85
CA ARG A 97 5.96 7.46 8.64
C ARG A 97 5.29 8.80 8.94
N LYS A 98 6.06 9.76 9.45
CA LYS A 98 5.56 11.10 9.75
C LYS A 98 4.94 11.74 8.51
N PHE A 99 5.62 11.68 7.37
CA PHE A 99 5.10 12.20 6.10
C PHE A 99 3.73 11.60 5.74
N ILE A 100 3.59 10.27 5.82
CA ILE A 100 2.31 9.58 5.52
C ILE A 100 1.21 10.06 6.47
N LEU A 101 1.48 10.06 7.78
CA LEU A 101 0.49 10.46 8.80
C LEU A 101 0.06 11.93 8.65
N ASP A 102 1.02 12.83 8.40
CA ASP A 102 0.75 14.26 8.20
C ASP A 102 -0.05 14.48 6.91
N SER A 103 0.32 13.80 5.82
CA SER A 103 -0.39 13.90 4.53
C SER A 103 -1.84 13.43 4.66
N LEU A 104 -2.08 12.27 5.27
CA LEU A 104 -3.43 11.76 5.53
C LEU A 104 -4.26 12.72 6.39
N THR A 105 -3.67 13.23 7.48
CA THR A 105 -4.30 14.20 8.37
C THR A 105 -4.69 15.47 7.61
N TYR A 106 -3.79 15.95 6.75
CA TYR A 106 -4.05 17.12 5.91
C TYR A 106 -5.22 16.88 4.96
N TRP A 107 -5.26 15.75 4.24
CA TRP A 107 -6.39 15.45 3.35
C TRP A 107 -7.72 15.30 4.10
N ALA A 108 -7.71 14.67 5.26
CA ALA A 108 -8.91 14.52 6.08
C ALA A 108 -9.41 15.88 6.63
N THR A 109 -8.52 16.76 7.07
CA THR A 109 -8.92 18.03 7.71
C THR A 109 -9.15 19.16 6.70
N GLU A 110 -8.23 19.35 5.76
CA GLU A 110 -8.24 20.49 4.82
C GLU A 110 -9.20 20.27 3.64
N TYR A 111 -9.32 19.03 3.20
CA TYR A 111 -10.18 18.63 2.07
C TYR A 111 -11.43 17.86 2.49
N LYS A 112 -11.55 17.47 3.78
CA LYS A 112 -12.70 16.72 4.31
C LYS A 112 -12.90 15.37 3.60
N ILE A 113 -11.80 14.68 3.31
CA ILE A 113 -11.86 13.31 2.78
C ILE A 113 -12.35 12.35 3.87
N ASP A 114 -13.32 11.50 3.52
CA ASP A 114 -14.03 10.60 4.45
C ASP A 114 -13.38 9.21 4.56
N GLY A 115 -12.35 8.93 3.78
CA GLY A 115 -11.65 7.65 3.82
C GLY A 115 -10.53 7.53 2.80
N PHE A 116 -9.73 6.48 2.95
CA PHE A 116 -8.55 6.26 2.13
C PHE A 116 -8.47 4.80 1.66
N ARG A 117 -8.30 4.62 0.35
CA ARG A 117 -7.90 3.35 -0.26
C ARG A 117 -6.40 3.38 -0.49
N PHE A 118 -5.65 2.50 0.17
CA PHE A 118 -4.21 2.40 0.02
C PHE A 118 -3.86 1.46 -1.13
N ASP A 119 -3.22 2.02 -2.15
CA ASP A 119 -2.59 1.28 -3.23
C ASP A 119 -1.42 0.44 -2.72
N LEU A 120 -1.36 -0.84 -3.13
CA LEU A 120 -0.35 -1.82 -2.66
C LEU A 120 -0.04 -1.68 -1.17
N MET A 121 -1.09 -1.68 -0.34
CA MET A 121 -0.98 -1.52 1.12
C MET A 121 -0.08 -2.59 1.77
N GLY A 122 0.14 -3.72 1.09
CA GLY A 122 1.14 -4.73 1.45
C GLY A 122 2.56 -4.19 1.61
N LEU A 123 2.89 -3.05 0.98
CA LEU A 123 4.18 -2.39 1.11
C LEU A 123 4.24 -1.37 2.25
N MET A 124 3.13 -1.11 2.95
CA MET A 124 3.12 -0.28 4.16
C MET A 124 3.39 -1.16 5.39
N ASP A 125 4.26 -0.71 6.29
CA ASP A 125 4.44 -1.42 7.55
C ASP A 125 3.19 -1.32 8.44
N VAL A 126 2.94 -2.38 9.21
CA VAL A 126 1.73 -2.52 10.03
C VAL A 126 1.63 -1.42 11.10
N GLU A 127 2.75 -0.98 11.64
CA GLU A 127 2.78 0.07 12.66
C GLU A 127 2.30 1.41 12.07
N THR A 128 2.83 1.80 10.90
CA THR A 128 2.36 3.00 10.18
C THR A 128 0.86 2.93 9.89
N MET A 129 0.35 1.79 9.40
CA MET A 129 -1.08 1.65 9.11
C MET A 129 -1.96 1.71 10.37
N THR A 130 -1.50 1.12 11.47
CA THR A 130 -2.21 1.16 12.77
C THR A 130 -2.26 2.58 13.32
N LEU A 131 -1.14 3.31 13.25
CA LEU A 131 -1.06 4.71 13.67
C LEU A 131 -1.90 5.62 12.77
N ALA A 132 -1.95 5.35 11.46
CA ALA A 132 -2.78 6.09 10.51
C ALA A 132 -4.27 5.91 10.84
N ALA A 133 -4.71 4.68 11.06
CA ALA A 133 -6.09 4.38 11.44
C ALA A 133 -6.48 5.11 12.72
N LYS A 134 -5.66 4.99 13.78
CA LYS A 134 -5.90 5.69 15.05
C LYS A 134 -5.98 7.20 14.87
N ARG A 135 -5.01 7.81 14.19
CA ARG A 135 -4.95 9.26 14.01
C ARG A 135 -6.15 9.80 13.22
N LEU A 136 -6.61 9.06 12.21
CA LEU A 136 -7.75 9.47 11.40
C LEU A 136 -9.08 9.28 12.15
N GLN A 137 -9.20 8.23 12.96
CA GLN A 137 -10.37 8.03 13.83
C GLN A 137 -10.49 9.10 14.92
N GLU A 138 -9.37 9.69 15.37
CA GLU A 138 -9.38 10.86 16.26
C GLU A 138 -9.93 12.12 15.58
N ILE A 139 -9.94 12.17 14.23
CA ILE A 139 -10.47 13.30 13.44
C ILE A 139 -11.96 13.08 13.12
N ASP A 140 -12.30 11.89 12.63
CA ASP A 140 -13.68 11.44 12.41
C ASP A 140 -13.74 9.92 12.64
N GLU A 141 -14.53 9.50 13.61
CA GLU A 141 -14.72 8.08 13.98
C GLU A 141 -15.30 7.24 12.82
N ASN A 142 -15.91 7.89 11.82
CA ASN A 142 -16.49 7.25 10.65
C ASN A 142 -15.54 7.19 9.44
N ILE A 143 -14.28 7.62 9.59
CA ILE A 143 -13.30 7.50 8.51
C ILE A 143 -12.98 6.03 8.26
N ILE A 144 -13.01 5.64 6.98
CA ILE A 144 -12.71 4.27 6.55
C ILE A 144 -11.31 4.20 5.93
N LEU A 145 -10.49 3.27 6.40
CA LEU A 145 -9.22 2.90 5.78
C LEU A 145 -9.29 1.47 5.26
N TYR A 146 -8.84 1.24 4.04
CA TYR A 146 -8.62 -0.10 3.52
C TYR A 146 -7.62 -0.09 2.38
N GLY A 147 -7.14 -1.27 1.96
CA GLY A 147 -6.23 -1.34 0.84
C GLY A 147 -5.90 -2.77 0.41
N GLU A 148 -4.93 -2.87 -0.48
CA GLU A 148 -4.50 -4.12 -1.09
C GLU A 148 -3.47 -4.86 -0.23
N PRO A 149 -3.79 -6.02 0.37
CA PRO A 149 -2.87 -6.76 1.24
C PRO A 149 -1.84 -7.58 0.47
N TRP A 150 -1.28 -7.02 -0.61
CA TRP A 150 -0.29 -7.67 -1.46
C TRP A 150 0.75 -6.66 -1.95
N THR A 151 1.86 -7.20 -2.44
CA THR A 151 2.91 -6.48 -3.17
C THR A 151 2.84 -6.88 -4.64
N ALA A 152 3.46 -6.09 -5.52
CA ALA A 152 3.60 -6.43 -6.94
C ALA A 152 4.92 -7.16 -7.26
N GLY A 153 5.89 -7.09 -6.34
CA GLY A 153 7.15 -7.78 -6.41
C GLY A 153 7.71 -8.14 -5.03
N PRO A 154 8.89 -8.79 -4.99
CA PRO A 154 9.58 -9.09 -3.75
C PRO A 154 9.95 -7.80 -2.98
N THR A 155 9.78 -7.82 -1.66
CA THR A 155 10.08 -6.69 -0.75
C THR A 155 10.99 -7.16 0.41
N PRO A 156 11.85 -6.30 0.98
CA PRO A 156 12.74 -6.70 2.08
C PRO A 156 12.04 -6.75 3.45
N ILE A 157 10.86 -6.14 3.56
CA ILE A 157 10.07 -6.12 4.80
C ILE A 157 9.03 -7.24 4.83
N LEU A 158 8.49 -7.50 6.01
CA LEU A 158 7.29 -8.34 6.13
C LEU A 158 6.11 -7.59 5.51
N ALA A 159 5.66 -8.06 4.35
CA ALA A 159 4.53 -7.47 3.65
C ALA A 159 3.26 -7.57 4.50
N LEU A 160 2.47 -6.49 4.54
CA LEU A 160 1.16 -6.49 5.18
C LEU A 160 0.22 -7.42 4.40
N ALA A 161 -0.20 -8.50 5.06
CA ALA A 161 -1.04 -9.53 4.47
C ALA A 161 -2.39 -9.63 5.17
N LYS A 162 -3.33 -10.35 4.54
CA LYS A 162 -4.65 -10.64 5.12
C LYS A 162 -4.50 -11.34 6.47
N GLY A 163 -5.25 -10.85 7.46
CA GLY A 163 -5.21 -11.28 8.86
C GLY A 163 -4.45 -10.30 9.74
N MET A 164 -3.44 -9.61 9.20
CA MET A 164 -2.64 -8.64 9.96
C MET A 164 -3.44 -7.37 10.31
N GLN A 165 -4.51 -7.07 9.59
CA GLN A 165 -5.38 -5.90 9.84
C GLN A 165 -6.33 -6.06 11.04
N ARG A 166 -6.50 -7.28 11.56
CA ARG A 166 -7.47 -7.58 12.64
C ARG A 166 -7.27 -6.64 13.82
N GLU A 167 -8.36 -6.04 14.29
CA GLU A 167 -8.42 -5.15 15.46
C GLU A 167 -7.52 -3.90 15.38
N ARG A 168 -7.10 -3.50 14.18
CA ARG A 168 -6.20 -2.34 13.97
C ARG A 168 -6.85 -1.14 13.28
N GLY A 169 -8.16 -1.18 13.07
CA GLY A 169 -8.92 -0.04 12.54
C GLY A 169 -8.81 0.17 11.03
N PHE A 170 -8.31 -0.80 10.27
CA PHE A 170 -8.30 -0.75 8.80
C PHE A 170 -8.72 -2.10 8.18
N GLY A 171 -9.24 -2.04 6.96
CA GLY A 171 -9.69 -3.20 6.18
C GLY A 171 -8.69 -3.62 5.10
N VAL A 172 -8.91 -4.78 4.50
CA VAL A 172 -8.12 -5.27 3.36
C VAL A 172 -9.06 -5.80 2.26
N PHE A 173 -8.66 -5.68 1.00
CA PHE A 173 -9.39 -6.33 -0.08
C PHE A 173 -9.43 -7.85 0.09
N ASN A 174 -10.61 -8.44 -0.05
CA ASN A 174 -10.80 -9.89 0.08
C ASN A 174 -10.70 -10.61 -1.27
N ASN A 175 -9.46 -10.82 -1.74
CA ASN A 175 -9.19 -11.60 -2.96
C ASN A 175 -9.75 -13.03 -2.91
N SER A 176 -9.71 -13.70 -1.75
CA SER A 176 -10.27 -15.06 -1.60
C SER A 176 -11.77 -15.12 -1.87
N PHE A 177 -12.53 -14.09 -1.45
CA PHE A 177 -13.95 -13.99 -1.76
C PHE A 177 -14.18 -13.72 -3.26
N ARG A 178 -13.44 -12.75 -3.82
CA ARG A 178 -13.46 -12.44 -5.26
C ARG A 178 -13.22 -13.69 -6.11
N ASP A 179 -12.16 -14.43 -5.81
CA ASP A 179 -11.73 -15.59 -6.60
C ASP A 179 -12.69 -16.78 -6.43
N ALA A 180 -13.28 -16.95 -5.24
CA ALA A 180 -14.32 -17.95 -5.04
C ALA A 180 -15.60 -17.64 -5.83
N LEU A 181 -15.97 -16.35 -5.93
CA LEU A 181 -17.19 -15.93 -6.59
C LEU A 181 -17.04 -15.96 -8.13
N ARG A 182 -16.00 -15.29 -8.63
CA ARG A 182 -15.80 -14.98 -10.07
C ARG A 182 -14.70 -15.81 -10.74
N GLY A 183 -13.88 -16.52 -9.97
CA GLY A 183 -12.69 -17.21 -10.47
C GLY A 183 -11.43 -16.34 -10.41
N SER A 184 -10.27 -16.99 -10.58
CA SER A 184 -8.95 -16.35 -10.54
C SER A 184 -8.82 -15.26 -11.61
N PRO A 185 -8.16 -14.13 -11.32
CA PRO A 185 -7.87 -13.10 -12.33
C PRO A 185 -6.76 -13.51 -13.31
N PHE A 186 -6.02 -14.60 -13.04
CA PHE A 186 -4.85 -15.03 -13.82
C PHE A 186 -5.10 -16.27 -14.67
N GLY A 187 -6.29 -16.86 -14.59
CA GLY A 187 -6.62 -18.08 -15.31
C GLY A 187 -8.08 -18.48 -15.09
N VAL A 188 -8.56 -19.40 -15.92
CA VAL A 188 -9.90 -19.98 -15.76
C VAL A 188 -9.83 -21.05 -14.68
N GLU A 189 -10.61 -20.85 -13.62
CA GLU A 189 -10.76 -21.79 -12.51
C GLU A 189 -12.24 -21.99 -12.20
N GLU A 190 -12.55 -23.13 -11.58
CA GLU A 190 -13.88 -23.40 -11.00
C GLU A 190 -14.26 -22.26 -10.05
N ASN A 191 -15.51 -21.78 -10.15
CA ASN A 191 -16.02 -20.69 -9.35
C ASN A 191 -17.53 -20.83 -9.08
N PHE A 192 -18.03 -20.00 -8.17
CA PHE A 192 -19.43 -20.09 -7.75
C PHE A 192 -20.41 -19.60 -8.82
N LEU A 193 -20.10 -18.52 -9.54
CA LEU A 193 -21.05 -17.93 -10.49
C LEU A 193 -21.29 -18.79 -11.73
N MET A 194 -20.25 -19.46 -12.23
CA MET A 194 -20.34 -20.27 -13.44
C MET A 194 -20.70 -21.72 -13.14
N ASP A 195 -20.09 -22.29 -12.09
CA ASP A 195 -20.10 -23.74 -11.87
C ASP A 195 -20.85 -24.14 -10.58
N GLY A 196 -21.28 -23.16 -9.76
CA GLY A 196 -21.78 -23.42 -8.40
C GLY A 196 -20.69 -23.89 -7.42
N GLY A 197 -19.43 -23.92 -7.87
CA GLY A 197 -18.26 -24.39 -7.14
C GLY A 197 -17.86 -23.45 -5.99
N ARG A 198 -16.92 -23.92 -5.15
CA ARG A 198 -16.30 -23.10 -4.09
C ARG A 198 -17.26 -22.43 -3.10
N LEU A 199 -18.51 -22.91 -2.95
CA LEU A 199 -19.51 -22.37 -2.02
C LEU A 199 -18.98 -22.17 -0.58
N GLY A 200 -18.16 -23.12 -0.09
CA GLY A 200 -17.54 -22.98 1.24
C GLY A 200 -16.60 -21.77 1.36
N ALA A 201 -15.88 -21.44 0.29
CA ALA A 201 -15.01 -20.26 0.25
C ALA A 201 -15.82 -18.95 0.13
N VAL A 202 -16.94 -18.97 -0.61
CA VAL A 202 -17.89 -17.85 -0.65
C VAL A 202 -18.45 -17.57 0.75
N LYS A 203 -18.93 -18.61 1.45
CA LYS A 203 -19.43 -18.49 2.83
C LYS A 203 -18.37 -17.89 3.77
N ARG A 204 -17.12 -18.38 3.71
CA ARG A 204 -16.01 -17.81 4.49
C ARG A 204 -15.75 -16.34 4.17
N GLY A 205 -15.81 -15.96 2.90
CA GLY A 205 -15.59 -14.58 2.50
C GLY A 205 -16.67 -13.59 2.96
N ILE A 206 -17.91 -14.05 3.10
CA ILE A 206 -19.03 -13.24 3.65
C ILE A 206 -18.86 -13.04 5.17
N MET A 207 -18.33 -14.03 5.89
CA MET A 207 -18.16 -13.96 7.34
C MET A 207 -17.06 -12.99 7.79
N GLY A 208 -16.09 -12.68 6.90
CA GLY A 208 -14.97 -11.77 7.20
C GLY A 208 -13.73 -12.48 7.76
#